data_AF-A0A0A9XGA7-F1
#
_entry.id   AF-A0A0A9XGA7-F1
#
_cell.length_a   1.000
_cell.length_b   1.000
_cell.length_c   1.000
_cell.angle_alpha   90.00
_cell.angle_beta   90.00
_cell.angle_gamma   90.00
#
_symmetry.space_group_name_H-M   'P 1'
#
loop_
_entity.id
_entity.type
_entity.pdbx_description
1 polymer ?
#
loop_
_entity_poly.entity_id
_entity_poly.type
_entity_poly.pdbx_seq_one_letter_code
_entity_poly.pdbx_strand_id
1 'polypeptide(L)'
;MTTVGPLNYSEDIEEAVLCENKLKLLTLSQIEDIRFELESNVSLTGKLLVVELEEKDSLMSEQHDLCEIVTASLQAISNKTSDDARVKFSLTPATHDQSGFQEWARAMRMVARLPDGVPVHFRKNLWLSLAERHLHTKGVSWVQTERRLFCDTTSAEDRELSVQIVKDLHRTGCSLFCGVTGQHNQAVLKRVLLAYARWNTNVGYCQGLNMLAALILQVMQGSQSATVKVMIYLIEGVLPESYFANNLRGLSVDMAVFRDLLRLKLPELSKHLDHLQQDSKDSGTSYE
;
A
#
# COMPACT_ATOMS: atom_id res chain seq x y z
N MET A 1 13.25 -8.95 -13.50
CA MET A 1 13.59 -7.74 -12.73
C MET A 1 13.99 -8.15 -11.32
N THR A 2 15.28 -8.40 -11.14
CA THR A 2 15.88 -8.79 -9.87
C THR A 2 16.04 -7.53 -9.03
N THR A 3 15.36 -7.47 -7.88
CA THR A 3 15.43 -6.36 -6.94
C THR A 3 16.82 -6.33 -6.30
N VAL A 4 17.58 -5.25 -6.55
CA VAL A 4 18.80 -4.94 -5.78
C VAL A 4 18.34 -4.61 -4.36
N GLY A 5 18.70 -5.48 -3.42
CA GLY A 5 18.46 -5.30 -1.98
C GLY A 5 19.34 -4.19 -1.39
N PRO A 6 19.09 -3.79 -0.13
CA PRO A 6 19.87 -2.74 0.51
C PRO A 6 21.33 -3.18 0.70
N LEU A 7 22.27 -2.32 0.29
CA LEU A 7 23.72 -2.46 0.52
C LEU A 7 24.00 -2.83 1.98
N ASN A 8 24.49 -4.05 2.19
CA ASN A 8 24.86 -4.59 3.48
C ASN A 8 26.34 -4.29 3.67
N TYR A 9 26.64 -3.08 4.17
CA TYR A 9 28.00 -2.53 4.28
C TYR A 9 29.04 -3.47 4.92
N SER A 10 28.64 -4.43 5.74
CA SER A 10 29.56 -5.42 6.34
C SER A 10 29.92 -6.56 5.38
N GLU A 11 28.96 -7.05 4.58
CA GLU A 11 29.21 -8.05 3.55
C GLU A 11 29.96 -7.43 2.37
N ASP A 12 29.63 -6.18 2.01
CA ASP A 12 30.33 -5.44 0.95
C ASP A 12 31.81 -5.19 1.30
N ILE A 13 32.16 -5.01 2.58
CA ILE A 13 33.55 -4.85 3.03
C ILE A 13 34.29 -6.20 3.02
N GLU A 14 33.67 -7.28 3.51
CA GLU A 14 34.29 -8.61 3.46
C GLU A 14 34.47 -9.09 2.02
N GLU A 15 33.50 -8.84 1.15
CA GLU A 15 33.56 -9.17 -0.28
C GLU A 15 34.59 -8.28 -1.00
N ALA A 16 34.67 -6.99 -0.69
CA ALA A 16 35.71 -6.09 -1.21
C ALA A 16 37.11 -6.50 -0.76
N VAL A 17 37.30 -6.88 0.53
CA VAL A 17 38.59 -7.36 1.07
C VAL A 17 38.99 -8.71 0.44
N LEU A 18 38.02 -9.60 0.21
CA LEU A 18 38.24 -10.87 -0.49
C LEU A 18 38.63 -10.65 -1.96
N CYS A 19 38.01 -9.67 -2.62
CA CYS A 19 38.31 -9.28 -4.00
C CYS A 19 39.69 -8.63 -4.11
N GLU A 20 40.05 -7.75 -3.17
CA GLU A 20 41.36 -7.09 -3.11
C GLU A 20 42.49 -8.10 -2.88
N ASN A 21 42.29 -9.10 -2.01
CA ASN A 21 43.24 -10.17 -1.77
C ASN A 21 43.40 -11.10 -2.98
N LYS A 22 42.32 -11.35 -3.74
CA LYS A 22 42.38 -12.06 -5.03
C LYS A 22 43.16 -11.29 -6.08
N LEU A 23 42.96 -9.97 -6.18
CA LEU A 23 43.65 -9.10 -7.13
C LEU A 23 45.16 -9.05 -6.88
N LYS A 24 45.60 -9.10 -5.62
CA LYS A 24 47.03 -9.13 -5.23
C LYS A 24 47.77 -10.40 -5.64
N LEU A 25 47.06 -11.48 -5.95
CA LEU A 25 47.63 -12.78 -6.37
C LEU A 25 47.75 -12.93 -7.89
N LEU A 26 47.24 -11.97 -8.66
CA LEU A 26 47.23 -11.99 -10.12
C LEU A 26 48.48 -11.32 -10.70
N THR A 27 48.94 -11.82 -11.84
CA THR A 27 50.02 -11.20 -12.61
C THR A 27 49.53 -9.91 -13.30
N LEU A 28 50.43 -8.98 -13.61
CA LEU A 28 50.09 -7.72 -14.32
C LEU A 28 49.27 -7.96 -15.59
N SER A 29 49.64 -8.98 -16.39
CA SER A 29 48.91 -9.38 -17.60
C SER A 29 47.46 -9.78 -17.30
N GLN A 30 47.22 -10.55 -16.22
CA GLN A 30 45.87 -10.98 -15.85
C GLN A 30 45.01 -9.81 -15.35
N ILE A 31 45.62 -8.83 -14.68
CA ILE A 31 44.92 -7.61 -14.25
C ILE A 31 44.57 -6.74 -15.46
N GLU A 32 45.46 -6.65 -16.46
CA GLU A 32 45.19 -5.95 -17.73
C GLU A 32 44.06 -6.62 -18.51
N ASP A 33 44.01 -7.95 -18.56
CA ASP A 33 42.93 -8.70 -19.20
C ASP A 33 41.57 -8.46 -18.50
N ILE A 34 41.53 -8.52 -17.16
CA ILE A 34 40.30 -8.22 -16.38
C ILE A 34 39.87 -6.77 -16.60
N ARG A 35 40.82 -5.82 -16.61
CA ARG A 35 40.53 -4.42 -16.87
C ARG A 35 39.91 -4.25 -18.26
N PHE A 36 40.48 -4.88 -19.28
CA PHE A 36 39.96 -4.83 -20.64
C PHE A 36 38.55 -5.45 -20.73
N GLU A 37 38.33 -6.59 -20.06
CA GLU A 37 37.02 -7.23 -19.98
C GLU A 37 35.98 -6.33 -19.30
N LEU A 38 36.33 -5.71 -18.18
CA LEU A 38 35.45 -4.76 -17.48
C LEU A 38 35.16 -3.52 -18.34
N GLU A 39 36.16 -2.94 -19.00
CA GLU A 39 35.97 -1.81 -19.91
C GLU A 39 35.04 -2.17 -21.09
N SER A 40 35.20 -3.37 -21.65
CA SER A 40 34.33 -3.90 -22.70
C SER A 40 32.90 -4.13 -22.19
N ASN A 41 32.74 -4.74 -21.01
CA ASN A 41 31.44 -4.98 -20.38
C ASN A 41 30.72 -3.69 -20.02
N VAL A 42 31.43 -2.69 -19.49
CA VAL A 42 30.88 -1.36 -19.21
C VAL A 42 30.45 -0.67 -20.51
N SER A 43 31.25 -0.75 -21.57
CA SER A 43 30.91 -0.19 -22.88
C SER A 43 29.67 -0.86 -23.49
N LEU A 44 29.60 -2.19 -23.46
CA LEU A 44 28.46 -2.95 -23.96
C LEU A 44 27.19 -2.66 -23.14
N THR A 45 27.29 -2.72 -21.82
CA THR A 45 26.17 -2.44 -20.91
C THR A 45 25.69 -1.00 -21.05
N GLY A 46 26.62 -0.05 -21.21
CA GLY A 46 26.30 1.35 -21.48
C GLY A 46 25.52 1.55 -22.77
N LYS A 47 25.90 0.85 -23.85
CA LYS A 47 25.15 0.89 -25.13
C LYS A 47 23.75 0.30 -24.99
N LEU A 48 23.63 -0.85 -24.32
CA LEU A 48 22.32 -1.47 -24.05
C LEU A 48 21.43 -0.53 -23.21
N LEU A 49 22.01 0.10 -22.19
CA LEU A 49 21.29 1.06 -21.35
C LEU A 49 20.78 2.25 -22.15
N VAL A 50 21.55 2.77 -23.11
CA VAL A 50 21.08 3.86 -23.99
C VAL A 50 19.85 3.42 -24.80
N VAL A 51 19.88 2.23 -25.41
CA VAL A 51 18.74 1.70 -26.17
C VAL A 51 17.50 1.56 -25.29
N GLU A 52 17.64 1.00 -24.09
CA GLU A 52 16.54 0.87 -23.13
C GLU A 52 16.00 2.23 -22.65
N LEU A 53 16.86 3.23 -22.51
CA LEU A 53 16.45 4.59 -22.16
C LEU A 53 15.68 5.27 -23.30
N GLU A 54 16.13 5.10 -24.55
CA GLU A 54 15.42 5.61 -25.73
C GLU A 54 14.04 4.95 -25.88
N GLU A 55 13.94 3.63 -25.68
CA GLU A 55 12.66 2.92 -25.69
C GLU A 55 11.73 3.40 -24.57
N LYS A 56 12.27 3.56 -23.35
CA LYS A 56 11.53 4.13 -22.22
C LYS A 56 11.02 5.54 -22.55
N ASP A 57 11.82 6.40 -23.17
CA ASP A 57 11.41 7.77 -23.52
C ASP A 57 10.31 7.77 -24.58
N SER A 58 10.38 6.89 -25.57
CA SER A 58 9.31 6.69 -26.56
C SER A 58 7.98 6.27 -25.89
N LEU A 59 8.03 5.26 -25.01
CA LEU A 59 6.85 4.79 -24.27
C LEU A 59 6.28 5.86 -23.33
N MET A 60 7.14 6.69 -22.72
CA MET A 60 6.71 7.81 -21.89
C MET A 60 5.99 8.89 -22.72
N SER A 61 6.43 9.13 -23.95
CA SER A 61 5.73 10.04 -24.88
C SER A 61 4.36 9.49 -25.27
N GLU A 62 4.27 8.22 -25.64
CA GLU A 62 2.99 7.58 -25.97
C GLU A 62 2.02 7.59 -24.76
N GLN A 63 2.54 7.33 -23.56
CA GLN A 63 1.77 7.43 -22.33
C GLN A 63 1.26 8.86 -22.08
N HIS A 64 2.06 9.88 -22.39
CA HIS A 64 1.65 11.26 -22.26
C HIS A 64 0.46 11.58 -23.18
N ASP A 65 0.54 11.15 -24.45
CA ASP A 65 -0.54 11.34 -25.42
C ASP A 65 -1.84 10.65 -24.97
N LEU A 66 -1.75 9.43 -24.43
CA LEU A 66 -2.89 8.72 -23.84
C LEU A 66 -3.48 9.47 -22.63
N CYS A 67 -2.64 10.07 -21.78
CA CYS A 67 -3.11 10.87 -20.64
C CYS A 67 -3.85 12.13 -21.09
N GLU A 68 -3.43 12.77 -22.19
CA GLU A 68 -4.14 13.92 -22.78
C GLU A 68 -5.52 13.50 -23.33
N ILE A 69 -5.63 12.32 -23.95
CA ILE A 69 -6.93 11.77 -24.40
C ILE A 69 -7.87 11.52 -23.20
N VAL A 70 -7.35 10.94 -22.13
CA VAL A 70 -8.12 10.73 -20.88
C VAL A 70 -8.51 12.07 -20.27
N THR A 71 -7.61 13.05 -20.26
CA THR A 71 -7.89 14.42 -19.79
C THR A 71 -9.08 15.03 -20.53
N ALA A 72 -9.04 15.01 -21.87
CA ALA A 72 -10.12 15.53 -22.69
C ALA A 72 -11.44 14.79 -22.43
N SER A 73 -11.39 13.48 -22.26
CA SER A 73 -12.56 12.65 -21.95
C SER A 73 -13.17 13.00 -20.58
N LEU A 74 -12.34 13.14 -19.54
CA LEU A 74 -12.78 13.51 -18.21
C LEU A 74 -13.39 14.92 -18.17
N GLN A 75 -12.78 15.88 -18.88
CA GLN A 75 -13.29 17.24 -19.00
C GLN A 75 -14.64 17.29 -19.73
N ALA A 76 -14.82 16.47 -20.77
CA ALA A 76 -16.08 16.38 -21.51
C ALA A 76 -17.24 15.80 -20.67
N ILE A 77 -16.95 14.85 -19.78
CA ILE A 77 -17.93 14.19 -18.91
C ILE A 77 -18.26 15.04 -17.67
N SER A 78 -17.36 15.95 -17.27
CA SER A 78 -17.59 16.81 -16.11
C SER A 78 -18.82 17.72 -16.29
N ASN A 79 -19.48 18.04 -15.18
CA ASN A 79 -20.57 19.01 -15.08
C ASN A 79 -20.14 20.48 -15.32
N LYS A 80 -19.04 20.71 -16.05
CA LYS A 80 -18.51 22.03 -16.46
C LYS A 80 -18.33 23.01 -15.30
N THR A 81 -17.92 22.55 -14.13
CA THR A 81 -17.43 23.47 -13.09
C THR A 81 -16.12 24.11 -13.59
N SER A 82 -15.90 25.39 -13.25
CA SER A 82 -14.69 26.12 -13.68
C SER A 82 -13.39 25.45 -13.24
N ASP A 83 -13.45 24.63 -12.20
CA ASP A 83 -12.28 23.90 -11.67
C ASP A 83 -12.00 22.63 -12.46
N ASP A 84 -13.01 21.91 -12.93
CA ASP A 84 -12.85 20.65 -13.66
C ASP A 84 -12.31 20.89 -15.09
N ALA A 85 -12.60 22.06 -15.69
CA ALA A 85 -12.12 22.44 -17.02
C ALA A 85 -10.60 22.66 -17.11
N ARG A 86 -9.90 22.75 -15.97
CA ARG A 86 -8.45 23.00 -15.89
C ARG A 86 -7.66 21.77 -15.45
N VAL A 87 -8.34 20.68 -15.14
CA VAL A 87 -7.70 19.48 -14.60
C VAL A 87 -6.93 18.77 -15.72
N LYS A 88 -5.67 18.45 -15.47
CA LYS A 88 -4.87 17.56 -16.30
C LYS A 88 -4.73 16.21 -15.62
N PHE A 89 -5.06 15.14 -16.34
CA PHE A 89 -4.90 13.78 -15.84
C PHE A 89 -3.45 13.32 -15.99
N SER A 90 -2.94 12.70 -14.93
CA SER A 90 -1.67 11.99 -14.93
C SER A 90 -1.75 10.77 -14.03
N LEU A 91 -0.97 9.74 -14.34
CA LEU A 91 -0.94 8.50 -13.55
C LEU A 91 -0.27 8.68 -12.19
N THR A 92 0.73 9.56 -12.13
CA THR A 92 1.46 9.94 -10.93
C THR A 92 1.42 11.45 -10.75
N PRO A 93 1.60 11.97 -9.52
CA PRO A 93 1.75 13.40 -9.29
C PRO A 93 2.95 13.94 -10.11
N ALA A 94 2.73 14.99 -10.91
CA ALA A 94 3.77 15.57 -11.75
C ALA A 94 4.96 16.11 -10.95
N THR A 95 4.68 16.60 -9.74
CA THR A 95 5.65 17.17 -8.81
C THR A 95 5.32 16.70 -7.39
N HIS A 96 6.36 16.54 -6.57
CA HIS A 96 6.20 16.19 -5.15
C HIS A 96 5.76 17.37 -4.27
N ASP A 97 5.64 18.57 -4.83
CA ASP A 97 5.18 19.77 -4.15
C ASP A 97 3.68 19.70 -3.79
N GLN A 98 3.20 20.66 -3.00
CA GLN A 98 1.81 20.65 -2.55
C GLN A 98 0.81 20.89 -3.69
N SER A 99 1.18 21.72 -4.67
CA SER A 99 0.32 22.12 -5.77
C SER A 99 0.08 20.97 -6.76
N GLY A 100 1.15 20.33 -7.25
CA GLY A 100 1.02 19.27 -8.25
C GLY A 100 0.25 18.05 -7.74
N PHE A 101 0.42 17.70 -6.46
CA PHE A 101 -0.37 16.63 -5.85
C PHE A 101 -1.86 16.99 -5.74
N GLN A 102 -2.20 18.24 -5.45
CA GLN A 102 -3.60 18.65 -5.36
C GLN A 102 -4.29 18.61 -6.72
N GLU A 103 -3.59 19.02 -7.78
CA GLU A 103 -4.07 18.91 -9.16
C GLU A 103 -4.30 17.44 -9.54
N TRP A 104 -3.30 16.59 -9.33
CA TRP A 104 -3.41 15.14 -9.56
C TRP A 104 -4.56 14.52 -8.76
N ALA A 105 -4.70 14.87 -7.48
CA ALA A 105 -5.78 14.35 -6.64
C ALA A 105 -7.17 14.81 -7.14
N ARG A 106 -7.29 16.00 -7.75
CA ARG A 106 -8.53 16.44 -8.40
C ARG A 106 -8.82 15.59 -9.64
N ALA A 107 -7.83 15.33 -10.49
CA ALA A 107 -7.98 14.42 -11.63
C ALA A 107 -8.44 13.02 -11.20
N MET A 108 -7.80 12.45 -10.18
CA MET A 108 -8.17 11.12 -9.69
C MET A 108 -9.55 11.09 -9.02
N ARG A 109 -10.03 12.21 -8.44
CA ARG A 109 -11.42 12.31 -7.98
C ARG A 109 -12.42 12.26 -9.15
N MET A 110 -12.08 12.82 -10.31
CA MET A 110 -12.92 12.71 -11.51
C MET A 110 -12.97 11.26 -11.99
N VAL A 111 -11.83 10.57 -12.02
CA VAL A 111 -11.75 9.14 -12.35
C VAL A 111 -12.58 8.29 -11.37
N ALA A 112 -12.54 8.60 -10.08
CA ALA A 112 -13.32 7.87 -9.07
C ALA A 112 -14.84 8.08 -9.19
N ARG A 113 -15.29 9.13 -9.89
CA ARG A 113 -16.71 9.40 -10.17
C ARG A 113 -17.23 8.71 -11.42
N LEU A 114 -16.37 8.04 -12.19
CA LEU A 114 -16.82 7.23 -13.33
C LEU A 114 -17.75 6.11 -12.86
N PRO A 115 -18.72 5.67 -13.69
CA PRO A 115 -19.68 4.63 -13.30
C PRO A 115 -19.04 3.33 -12.83
N ASP A 116 -17.94 2.92 -13.47
CA ASP A 116 -17.18 1.70 -13.14
C ASP A 116 -16.13 1.93 -12.03
N GLY A 117 -16.06 3.15 -11.49
CA GLY A 117 -15.07 3.59 -10.51
C GLY A 117 -13.65 3.62 -11.07
N VAL A 118 -12.67 3.57 -10.15
CA VAL A 118 -11.25 3.62 -10.53
C VAL A 118 -10.82 2.30 -11.20
N PRO A 119 -10.26 2.35 -12.43
CA PRO A 119 -9.74 1.17 -13.13
C PRO A 119 -8.72 0.41 -12.28
N VAL A 120 -8.74 -0.93 -12.35
CA VAL A 120 -7.91 -1.80 -11.50
C VAL A 120 -6.42 -1.48 -11.58
N HIS A 121 -5.93 -1.17 -12.78
CA HIS A 121 -4.53 -0.82 -13.03
C HIS A 121 -4.09 0.47 -12.34
N PHE A 122 -5.03 1.39 -12.07
CA PHE A 122 -4.73 2.67 -11.44
C PHE A 122 -4.80 2.61 -9.91
N ARG A 123 -5.52 1.63 -9.35
CA ARG A 123 -5.74 1.52 -7.89
C ARG A 123 -4.44 1.43 -7.11
N LYS A 124 -3.48 0.61 -7.59
CA LYS A 124 -2.19 0.43 -6.93
C LYS A 124 -1.46 1.76 -6.78
N ASN A 125 -1.28 2.47 -7.88
CA ASN A 125 -0.56 3.75 -7.90
C ASN A 125 -1.32 4.81 -7.11
N LEU A 126 -2.65 4.90 -7.27
CA LEU A 126 -3.48 5.84 -6.53
C LEU A 126 -3.34 5.66 -5.01
N TRP A 127 -3.55 4.44 -4.51
CA TRP A 127 -3.51 4.15 -3.08
C TRP A 127 -2.12 4.37 -2.51
N LEU A 128 -1.09 3.94 -3.23
CA LEU A 128 0.29 4.09 -2.80
C LEU A 128 0.71 5.57 -2.78
N SER A 129 0.40 6.35 -3.81
CA SER A 129 0.73 7.79 -3.85
C SER A 129 0.04 8.58 -2.73
N LEU A 130 -1.22 8.26 -2.40
CA LEU A 130 -1.91 8.85 -1.25
C LEU A 130 -1.22 8.49 0.07
N ALA A 131 -0.84 7.22 0.23
CA ALA A 131 -0.19 6.73 1.44
C ALA A 131 1.23 7.31 1.63
N GLU A 132 2.02 7.37 0.56
CA GLU A 132 3.36 7.97 0.59
C GLU A 132 3.31 9.46 0.90
N ARG A 133 2.32 10.17 0.36
CA ARG A 133 2.08 11.58 0.73
C ARG A 133 1.77 11.74 2.22
N HIS A 134 0.94 10.87 2.78
CA HIS A 134 0.61 10.91 4.20
C HIS A 134 1.85 10.67 5.07
N LEU A 135 2.66 9.65 4.75
CA LEU A 135 3.91 9.36 5.47
C LEU A 135 4.94 10.49 5.34
N HIS A 136 5.06 11.08 4.15
CA HIS A 136 5.95 12.23 3.93
C HIS A 136 5.51 13.44 4.77
N THR A 137 4.20 13.70 4.87
CA THR A 137 3.68 14.81 5.69
C THR A 137 3.97 14.60 7.17
N LYS A 138 4.06 13.35 7.63
CA LYS A 138 4.49 12.99 8.99
C LYS A 138 6.01 12.99 9.19
N GLY A 139 6.81 13.25 8.15
CA GLY A 139 8.27 13.23 8.24
C GLY A 139 8.87 11.84 8.47
N VAL A 140 8.17 10.78 8.06
CA VAL A 140 8.59 9.39 8.32
C VAL A 140 9.69 8.99 7.34
N SER A 141 10.87 8.64 7.87
CA SER A 141 11.91 7.96 7.10
C SER A 141 11.52 6.50 6.87
N TRP A 142 10.93 6.20 5.70
CA TRP A 142 10.38 4.88 5.42
C TRP A 142 11.44 3.78 5.43
N VAL A 143 12.64 4.03 4.89
CA VAL A 143 13.71 3.01 4.80
C VAL A 143 14.10 2.48 6.17
N GLN A 144 14.25 3.35 7.16
CA GLN A 144 14.59 2.96 8.54
C GLN A 144 13.39 2.30 9.23
N THR A 145 12.19 2.83 8.99
CA THR A 145 10.94 2.32 9.54
C THR A 145 10.70 0.89 9.06
N GLU A 146 10.80 0.64 7.77
CA GLU A 146 10.57 -0.65 7.14
C GLU A 146 11.48 -1.74 7.73
N ARG A 147 12.78 -1.44 7.87
CA ARG A 147 13.73 -2.36 8.52
C ARG A 147 13.30 -2.72 9.94
N ARG A 148 12.81 -1.75 10.71
CA ARG A 148 12.29 -1.97 12.07
C ARG A 148 11.02 -2.83 12.07
N LEU A 149 10.05 -2.51 11.19
CA LEU A 149 8.75 -3.19 11.16
C LEU A 149 8.87 -4.65 10.71
N PHE A 150 9.74 -4.94 9.74
CA PHE A 150 9.96 -6.27 9.19
C PHE A 150 11.15 -7.02 9.81
N CYS A 151 11.69 -6.55 10.94
CA CYS A 151 12.79 -7.22 11.64
C CYS A 151 12.39 -8.63 12.10
N ASP A 152 13.29 -9.61 11.96
CA ASP A 152 13.05 -11.01 12.37
C ASP A 152 13.09 -11.20 13.89
N THR A 153 13.60 -10.23 14.63
CA THR A 153 13.57 -10.26 16.11
C THR A 153 12.12 -10.28 16.59
N THR A 154 11.72 -11.36 17.25
CA THR A 154 10.35 -11.58 17.71
C THR A 154 10.28 -11.35 19.22
N SER A 155 9.51 -10.35 19.66
CA SER A 155 9.25 -10.08 21.08
C SER A 155 8.23 -11.05 21.67
N ALA A 156 8.01 -11.02 22.99
CA ALA A 156 6.94 -11.79 23.62
C ALA A 156 5.54 -11.34 23.13
N GLU A 157 5.34 -10.02 22.96
CA GLU A 157 4.12 -9.42 22.44
C GLU A 157 3.86 -9.85 20.98
N ASP A 158 4.91 -9.89 20.15
CA ASP A 158 4.80 -10.37 18.77
C ASP A 158 4.30 -11.82 18.70
N ARG A 159 4.68 -12.66 19.67
CA ARG A 159 4.22 -14.06 19.72
C ARG A 159 2.74 -14.15 20.05
N GLU A 160 2.26 -13.35 20.99
CA GLU A 160 0.84 -13.33 21.36
C GLU A 160 -0.01 -12.82 20.19
N LEU A 161 0.38 -11.70 19.58
CA LEU A 161 -0.26 -11.14 18.38
C LEU A 161 -0.23 -12.15 17.23
N SER A 162 0.89 -12.84 17.03
CA SER A 162 1.02 -13.88 16.01
C SER A 162 0.01 -15.01 16.18
N VAL A 163 -0.28 -15.43 17.41
CA VAL A 163 -1.29 -16.47 17.68
C VAL A 163 -2.69 -15.98 17.31
N GLN A 164 -3.03 -14.74 17.67
CA GLN A 164 -4.32 -14.14 17.30
C GLN A 164 -4.47 -14.00 15.77
N ILE A 165 -3.45 -13.44 15.12
CA ILE A 165 -3.41 -13.27 13.66
C ILE A 165 -3.57 -14.61 12.94
N VAL A 166 -2.85 -15.66 13.38
CA VAL A 166 -2.96 -16.98 12.76
C VAL A 166 -4.36 -17.56 12.91
N LYS A 167 -5.02 -17.41 14.07
CA LYS A 167 -6.41 -17.86 14.25
C LYS A 167 -7.37 -17.18 13.27
N ASP A 168 -7.19 -15.88 13.04
CA ASP A 168 -8.05 -15.11 12.13
C ASP A 168 -7.72 -15.32 10.66
N LEU A 169 -6.46 -15.61 10.32
CA LEU A 169 -6.04 -15.97 8.95
C LEU A 169 -6.80 -17.18 8.41
N HIS A 170 -7.02 -18.22 9.24
CA HIS A 170 -7.78 -19.41 8.85
C HIS A 170 -9.25 -19.11 8.50
N ARG A 171 -9.80 -18.01 9.04
CA ARG A 171 -11.17 -17.55 8.82
C ARG A 171 -11.26 -16.46 7.74
N THR A 172 -10.12 -16.00 7.23
CA THR A 172 -10.06 -14.96 6.20
C THR A 172 -10.47 -15.61 4.87
N GLY A 173 -11.77 -15.63 4.59
CA GLY A 173 -12.39 -16.28 3.43
C GLY A 173 -12.08 -15.64 2.07
N CYS A 174 -10.90 -15.04 1.91
CA CYS A 174 -10.45 -14.50 0.63
C CYS A 174 -9.85 -15.64 -0.20
N SER A 175 -10.38 -15.86 -1.41
CA SER A 175 -10.03 -17.00 -2.28
C SER A 175 -8.54 -17.13 -2.61
N LEU A 176 -7.80 -16.02 -2.57
CA LEU A 176 -6.35 -15.95 -2.74
C LEU A 176 -5.54 -16.69 -1.66
N PHE A 177 -6.13 -16.98 -0.50
CA PHE A 177 -5.46 -17.58 0.65
C PHE A 177 -5.86 -19.05 0.88
N CYS A 178 -6.57 -19.65 -0.07
CA CYS A 178 -6.96 -21.06 -0.08
C CYS A 178 -6.11 -21.87 -1.07
N GLY A 179 -5.80 -23.13 -0.76
CA GLY A 179 -5.02 -24.04 -1.63
C GLY A 179 -3.50 -23.96 -1.42
N VAL A 180 -2.72 -24.56 -2.34
CA VAL A 180 -1.26 -24.75 -2.23
C VAL A 180 -0.51 -23.41 -2.20
N THR A 181 -1.00 -22.41 -2.95
CA THR A 181 -0.51 -21.02 -2.92
C THR A 181 -1.00 -20.24 -1.69
N GLY A 182 -2.02 -20.75 -1.00
CA GLY A 182 -2.63 -20.12 0.17
C GLY A 182 -1.69 -20.03 1.37
N GLN A 183 -0.85 -21.04 1.61
CA GLN A 183 0.10 -21.01 2.73
C GLN A 183 1.14 -19.90 2.59
N HIS A 184 1.66 -19.68 1.37
CA HIS A 184 2.59 -18.59 1.10
C HIS A 184 1.92 -17.23 1.33
N ASN A 185 0.72 -17.05 0.76
CA ASN A 185 -0.02 -15.80 0.91
C ASN A 185 -0.42 -15.53 2.37
N GLN A 186 -0.75 -16.55 3.15
CA GLN A 186 -1.01 -16.42 4.59
C GLN A 186 0.25 -16.00 5.36
N ALA A 187 1.43 -16.52 5.00
CA ALA A 187 2.68 -16.10 5.61
C ALA A 187 3.00 -14.62 5.30
N VAL A 188 2.80 -14.20 4.04
CA VAL A 188 2.93 -12.80 3.61
C VAL A 188 1.97 -11.90 4.39
N LEU A 189 0.69 -12.29 4.49
CA LEU A 189 -0.33 -11.53 5.20
C LEU A 189 -0.04 -11.46 6.71
N LYS A 190 0.44 -12.54 7.33
CA LYS A 190 0.90 -12.54 8.72
C LYS A 190 2.02 -11.52 8.94
N ARG A 191 3.02 -11.48 8.05
CA ARG A 191 4.14 -10.52 8.13
C ARG A 191 3.67 -9.07 8.02
N VAL A 192 2.73 -8.79 7.10
CA VAL A 192 2.13 -7.46 6.95
C VAL A 192 1.37 -7.05 8.22
N LEU A 193 0.53 -7.92 8.76
CA LEU A 193 -0.26 -7.63 9.95
C LEU A 193 0.63 -7.41 11.19
N LEU A 194 1.68 -8.21 11.34
CA LEU A 194 2.65 -8.04 12.43
C LEU A 194 3.44 -6.74 12.26
N ALA A 195 3.88 -6.42 11.05
CA ALA A 195 4.56 -5.17 10.74
C ALA A 195 3.66 -3.96 11.06
N TYR A 196 2.36 -4.02 10.74
CA TYR A 196 1.40 -2.99 11.11
C TYR A 196 1.20 -2.89 12.63
N ALA A 197 1.08 -4.01 13.34
CA ALA A 197 0.95 -4.01 14.80
C ALA A 197 2.17 -3.39 15.51
N ARG A 198 3.37 -3.61 14.97
CA ARG A 198 4.62 -2.96 15.42
C ARG A 198 4.70 -1.47 15.10
N TRP A 199 3.96 -1.02 14.08
CA TRP A 199 3.84 0.40 13.77
C TRP A 199 2.93 1.09 14.78
N ASN A 200 1.75 0.53 15.04
CA ASN A 200 0.77 1.08 15.97
C ASN A 200 0.57 0.16 17.18
N THR A 201 1.49 0.25 18.15
CA THR A 201 1.47 -0.58 19.36
C THR A 201 0.28 -0.29 20.28
N ASN A 202 -0.34 0.89 20.18
CA ASN A 202 -1.52 1.25 20.98
C ASN A 202 -2.75 0.42 20.60
N VAL A 203 -2.89 0.10 19.31
CA VAL A 203 -3.94 -0.78 18.79
C VAL A 203 -3.46 -2.23 18.72
N GLY A 204 -2.21 -2.45 18.31
CA GLY A 204 -1.67 -3.76 18.02
C GLY A 204 -2.43 -4.41 16.87
N TYR A 205 -3.13 -5.51 17.17
CA TYR A 205 -3.99 -6.23 16.23
C TYR A 205 -5.44 -6.24 16.69
N CYS A 206 -6.34 -5.71 15.85
CA CYS A 206 -7.78 -5.79 16.03
C CYS A 206 -8.39 -6.79 15.03
N GLN A 207 -9.37 -7.57 15.48
CA GLN A 207 -10.10 -8.50 14.61
C GLN A 207 -10.75 -7.74 13.45
N GLY A 208 -10.56 -8.24 12.23
CA GLY A 208 -11.02 -7.60 10.99
C GLY A 208 -9.90 -6.93 10.19
N LEU A 209 -8.77 -6.57 10.83
CA LEU A 209 -7.61 -6.03 10.12
C LEU A 209 -7.04 -7.01 9.08
N ASN A 210 -7.18 -8.32 9.31
CA ASN A 210 -6.84 -9.38 8.37
C ASN A 210 -7.54 -9.23 7.01
N MET A 211 -8.83 -8.90 7.01
CA MET A 211 -9.59 -8.74 5.76
C MET A 211 -9.15 -7.48 5.02
N LEU A 212 -8.93 -6.36 5.73
CA LEU A 212 -8.42 -5.13 5.13
C LEU A 212 -7.03 -5.36 4.53
N ALA A 213 -6.13 -5.96 5.30
CA ALA A 213 -4.78 -6.27 4.85
C ALA A 213 -4.78 -7.20 3.63
N ALA A 214 -5.66 -8.21 3.60
CA ALA A 214 -5.80 -9.12 2.47
C ALA A 214 -6.20 -8.40 1.17
N LEU A 215 -7.23 -7.54 1.24
CA LEU A 215 -7.71 -6.76 0.10
C LEU A 215 -6.65 -5.77 -0.39
N ILE A 216 -5.97 -5.07 0.53
CA ILE A 216 -4.91 -4.13 0.19
C ILE A 216 -3.73 -4.88 -0.44
N LEU A 217 -3.32 -6.02 0.13
CA LEU A 217 -2.23 -6.84 -0.38
C LEU A 217 -2.49 -7.31 -1.82
N GLN A 218 -3.73 -7.65 -2.14
CA GLN A 218 -4.14 -7.99 -3.51
C GLN A 218 -3.95 -6.81 -4.46
N VAL A 219 -4.42 -5.61 -4.10
CA VAL A 219 -4.24 -4.40 -4.92
C VAL A 219 -2.76 -4.03 -5.06
N MET A 220 -1.96 -4.27 -4.01
CA MET A 220 -0.51 -4.06 -3.99
C MET A 220 0.29 -5.17 -4.68
N GLN A 221 -0.38 -6.18 -5.25
CA GLN A 221 0.24 -7.30 -5.99
C GLN A 221 1.27 -8.05 -5.12
N GLY A 222 0.96 -8.27 -3.84
CA GLY A 222 1.83 -9.01 -2.92
C GLY A 222 2.96 -8.19 -2.28
N SER A 223 3.09 -6.90 -2.60
CA SER A 223 4.11 -6.04 -1.98
C SER A 223 3.78 -5.76 -0.50
N GLN A 224 4.53 -6.39 0.41
CA GLN A 224 4.35 -6.22 1.86
C GLN A 224 4.55 -4.76 2.29
N SER A 225 5.63 -4.14 1.80
CA SER A 225 6.00 -2.74 2.09
C SER A 225 4.89 -1.76 1.70
N ALA A 226 4.43 -1.84 0.44
CA ALA A 226 3.36 -0.98 -0.06
C ALA A 226 2.04 -1.22 0.69
N THR A 227 1.76 -2.48 1.05
CA THR A 227 0.56 -2.84 1.82
C THR A 227 0.55 -2.17 3.20
N VAL A 228 1.67 -2.23 3.93
CA VAL A 228 1.76 -1.57 5.24
C VAL A 228 1.61 -0.06 5.11
N LYS A 229 2.24 0.59 4.12
CA LYS A 229 2.03 2.03 3.88
C LYS A 229 0.56 2.39 3.70
N VAL A 230 -0.16 1.64 2.86
CA VAL A 230 -1.58 1.88 2.59
C VAL A 230 -2.44 1.59 3.82
N MET A 231 -2.13 0.56 4.60
CA MET A 231 -2.83 0.28 5.86
C MET A 231 -2.67 1.44 6.86
N ILE A 232 -1.45 1.97 7.03
CA ILE A 232 -1.19 3.13 7.89
C ILE A 232 -2.04 4.31 7.44
N TYR A 233 -2.02 4.64 6.14
CA TYR A 233 -2.82 5.73 5.61
C TYR A 233 -4.32 5.53 5.78
N LEU A 234 -4.84 4.32 5.54
CA LEU A 234 -6.27 4.03 5.71
C LEU A 234 -6.69 4.25 7.16
N ILE A 235 -5.93 3.72 8.11
CA ILE A 235 -6.34 3.72 9.52
C ILE A 235 -6.10 5.08 10.20
N GLU A 236 -5.01 5.77 9.85
CA GLU A 236 -4.63 7.04 10.50
C GLU A 236 -5.05 8.28 9.70
N GLY A 237 -5.20 8.15 8.38
CA GLY A 237 -5.45 9.28 7.48
C GLY A 237 -6.86 9.34 6.90
N VAL A 238 -7.61 8.23 6.91
CA VAL A 238 -8.96 8.15 6.31
C VAL A 238 -10.03 7.89 7.36
N LEU A 239 -9.81 6.92 8.24
CA LEU A 239 -10.79 6.56 9.27
C LEU A 239 -10.78 7.54 10.45
N PRO A 240 -11.89 7.66 11.20
CA PRO A 240 -11.91 8.44 12.43
C PRO A 240 -10.85 7.99 13.44
N GLU A 241 -10.37 8.91 14.26
CA GLU A 241 -9.43 8.57 15.33
C GLU A 241 -10.03 7.51 16.26
N SER A 242 -9.17 6.58 16.70
CA SER A 242 -9.56 5.50 17.62
C SER A 242 -10.66 4.57 17.07
N TYR A 243 -10.80 4.45 15.75
CA TYR A 243 -11.77 3.52 15.14
C TYR A 243 -11.51 2.05 15.51
N PHE A 244 -10.24 1.65 15.53
CA PHE A 244 -9.78 0.32 15.95
C PHE A 244 -9.18 0.28 17.37
N ALA A 245 -9.32 1.36 18.15
CA ALA A 245 -8.84 1.35 19.53
C ALA A 245 -9.68 0.40 20.39
N ASN A 246 -9.13 -0.04 21.52
CA ASN A 246 -9.81 -0.99 22.42
C ASN A 246 -11.18 -0.50 22.93
N ASN A 247 -11.40 0.81 22.98
CA ASN A 247 -12.68 1.41 23.38
C ASN A 247 -13.68 1.59 22.23
N LEU A 248 -13.28 1.30 20.98
CA LEU A 248 -14.10 1.40 19.76
C LEU A 248 -14.87 2.73 19.66
N ARG A 249 -14.28 3.83 20.15
CA ARG A 249 -14.95 5.12 20.23
C ARG A 249 -15.30 5.65 18.85
N GLY A 250 -14.38 5.56 17.88
CA GLY A 250 -14.63 5.98 16.51
C GLY A 250 -15.80 5.22 15.87
N LEU A 251 -15.83 3.90 16.02
CA LEU A 251 -16.93 3.06 15.54
C LEU A 251 -18.27 3.44 16.19
N SER A 252 -18.28 3.70 17.50
CA SER A 252 -19.51 4.07 18.22
C SER A 252 -20.12 5.37 17.71
N VAL A 253 -19.27 6.34 17.35
CA VAL A 253 -19.70 7.60 16.73
C VAL A 253 -20.31 7.34 15.36
N ASP A 254 -19.65 6.57 14.51
CA ASP A 254 -20.17 6.24 13.17
C ASP A 254 -21.48 5.44 13.24
N MET A 255 -21.62 4.53 14.19
CA MET A 255 -22.87 3.80 14.43
C MET A 255 -24.02 4.73 14.84
N ALA A 256 -23.74 5.76 15.64
CA ALA A 256 -24.75 6.76 16.01
C ALA A 256 -25.16 7.62 14.80
N VAL A 257 -24.18 8.11 14.02
CA VAL A 257 -24.44 8.87 12.78
C VAL A 257 -25.23 8.03 11.78
N PHE A 258 -24.86 6.75 11.61
CA PHE A 258 -25.57 5.83 10.74
C PHE A 258 -27.03 5.66 11.16
N ARG A 259 -27.32 5.50 12.45
CA ARG A 259 -28.68 5.41 12.97
C ARG A 259 -29.48 6.68 12.69
N ASP A 260 -28.88 7.86 12.85
CA ASP A 260 -29.55 9.13 12.56
C ASP A 260 -29.84 9.31 11.06
N LEU A 261 -28.88 8.93 10.21
CA LEU A 261 -29.09 8.89 8.76
C LEU A 261 -30.17 7.88 8.35
N LEU A 262 -30.23 6.72 8.99
CA LEU A 262 -31.24 5.71 8.74
C LEU A 262 -32.64 6.25 9.08
N ARG A 263 -32.79 6.95 10.22
CA ARG A 263 -34.05 7.61 10.60
C ARG A 263 -34.46 8.67 9.60
N LEU A 264 -33.52 9.46 9.09
CA LEU A 264 -33.79 10.52 8.14
C LEU A 264 -34.16 10.00 6.74
N LYS A 265 -33.45 8.97 6.27
CA LYS A 265 -33.57 8.47 4.89
C LYS A 265 -34.56 7.32 4.74
N LEU A 266 -34.69 6.46 5.76
CA LEU A 266 -35.52 5.26 5.76
C LEU A 266 -36.28 5.13 7.10
N PRO A 267 -37.20 6.07 7.42
CA PRO A 267 -37.83 6.14 8.73
C PRO A 267 -38.63 4.89 9.10
N GLU A 268 -39.33 4.28 8.15
CA GLU A 268 -40.13 3.06 8.40
C GLU A 268 -39.25 1.85 8.73
N LEU A 269 -38.12 1.69 8.02
CA LEU A 269 -37.14 0.65 8.34
C LEU A 269 -36.51 0.89 9.72
N SER A 270 -36.18 2.14 10.04
CA SER A 270 -35.63 2.47 11.35
C SER A 270 -36.59 2.12 12.48
N LYS A 271 -37.89 2.46 12.36
CA LYS A 271 -38.90 2.09 13.36
C LYS A 271 -39.03 0.58 13.51
N HIS A 272 -39.02 -0.15 12.39
CA HIS A 272 -39.09 -1.60 12.42
C HIS A 272 -37.90 -2.23 13.15
N LEU A 273 -36.68 -1.76 12.89
CA LEU A 273 -35.48 -2.22 13.61
C LEU A 273 -35.52 -1.84 15.10
N ASP A 274 -36.00 -0.65 15.44
CA ASP A 274 -36.16 -0.21 16.83
C ASP A 274 -37.17 -1.12 17.57
N HIS A 275 -38.28 -1.53 16.93
CA HIS A 275 -39.24 -2.50 17.49
C HIS A 275 -38.59 -3.89 17.70
N LEU A 276 -37.90 -4.43 16.69
CA LEU A 276 -37.21 -5.73 16.83
C LEU A 276 -36.16 -5.71 17.95
N GLN A 277 -35.49 -4.58 18.14
CA GLN A 277 -34.52 -4.42 19.23
C GLN A 277 -35.21 -4.39 20.61
N GLN A 278 -36.43 -3.85 20.71
CA GLN A 278 -37.22 -3.88 21.94
C GLN A 278 -37.72 -5.31 22.22
N ASP A 279 -38.31 -5.98 21.23
CA ASP A 279 -38.81 -7.35 21.36
C ASP A 279 -37.71 -8.33 21.80
N SER A 280 -36.49 -8.18 21.27
CA SER A 280 -35.35 -9.02 21.66
C SER A 280 -34.86 -8.77 23.09
N LYS A 281 -35.02 -7.55 23.63
CA LYS A 281 -34.68 -7.23 25.02
C LYS A 281 -35.70 -7.81 26.00
N ASP A 282 -36.97 -7.78 25.63
CA ASP A 282 -38.07 -8.31 26.47
C ASP A 282 -38.08 -9.85 26.49
N SER A 283 -37.53 -10.49 25.45
CA SER A 283 -37.36 -11.96 25.37
C SER A 283 -36.19 -12.49 26.21
N GLY A 284 -35.27 -11.62 26.67
CA GLY A 284 -34.07 -11.99 27.44
C GLY A 284 -34.29 -12.15 28.94
N THR A 285 -35.45 -11.80 29.47
CA THR A 285 -35.79 -11.86 30.90
C THR A 285 -36.59 -13.09 31.32
N SER A 286 -36.76 -14.11 30.46
CA SER A 286 -37.64 -15.27 30.72
C SER A 286 -36.91 -16.62 30.89
N TYR A 287 -35.63 -16.61 31.29
CA TYR A 287 -34.93 -17.82 31.74
C TYR A 287 -34.31 -17.59 33.13
N GLU A 288 -35.18 -17.40 34.12
CA GLU A 288 -34.89 -17.76 35.53
C GLU A 288 -35.73 -18.98 35.91
#